data_AF-A0A7Y2H6Z6-F1
#
_entry.id   AF-A0A7Y2H6Z6-F1
#
_cell.length_a   1.000
_cell.length_b   1.000
_cell.length_c   1.000
_cell.angle_alpha   90.00
_cell.angle_beta   90.00
_cell.angle_gamma   90.00
#
_symmetry.space_group_name_H-M   'P 1'
#
loop_
_entity.id
_entity.type
_entity.pdbx_description
1 polymer ?
#
loop_
_entity_poly.entity_id
_entity_poly.type
_entity_poly.pdbx_seq_one_letter_code
_entity_poly.pdbx_strand_id
1 'polypeptide(L)'
;MKEPVNNFQGLKAVFLNCSLKKSPRQSHTRGLMDVSIEIMQTEGVEVEVIRAVDHEIPHGVQPNMTEQGLDLDEWPSLFKTILDADILVIGTPIWLGERSSVCSKVIERLYAMSAQKNEKGQYIYYGKVGGVIVTGNEDGVKNCAKSIQYALQ
;
A
#
# COMPACT_ATOMS: atom_id res chain seq x y z
N MET A 1 -11.60 18.61 -23.23
CA MET A 1 -10.92 18.47 -21.93
C MET A 1 -9.76 19.44 -21.92
N LYS A 2 -9.53 20.21 -20.84
CA LYS A 2 -8.35 21.07 -20.73
C LYS A 2 -7.11 20.17 -20.66
N GLU A 3 -6.03 20.55 -21.33
CA GLU A 3 -4.74 19.90 -21.07
C GLU A 3 -4.38 20.06 -19.59
N PRO A 4 -3.85 19.00 -18.95
CA PRO A 4 -3.50 19.06 -17.55
C PRO A 4 -2.43 20.13 -17.33
N VAL A 5 -2.58 20.91 -16.27
CA VAL A 5 -1.70 22.05 -15.95
C VAL A 5 -0.30 21.55 -15.54
N ASN A 6 -0.20 20.30 -15.08
CA ASN A 6 1.04 19.61 -14.80
C ASN A 6 1.11 18.30 -15.61
N ASN A 7 2.32 17.88 -15.97
CA ASN A 7 2.57 16.59 -16.61
C ASN A 7 3.48 15.76 -15.71
N PHE A 8 2.91 14.80 -14.99
CA PHE A 8 3.64 13.86 -14.13
C PHE A 8 3.94 12.51 -14.81
N GLN A 9 3.96 12.49 -16.14
CA GLN A 9 4.44 11.33 -16.91
C GLN A 9 5.79 10.85 -16.37
N GLY A 10 5.87 9.54 -16.11
CA GLY A 10 7.06 8.89 -15.55
C GLY A 10 6.98 8.63 -14.05
N LEU A 11 6.04 9.24 -13.31
CA LEU A 11 5.77 8.84 -11.93
C LEU A 11 4.87 7.60 -11.87
N LYS A 12 5.15 6.74 -10.89
CA LYS A 12 4.37 5.53 -10.61
C LYS A 12 3.81 5.54 -9.19
N ALA A 13 2.53 5.19 -9.06
CA ALA A 13 1.85 5.04 -7.78
C ALA A 13 1.26 3.64 -7.60
N VAL A 14 1.46 3.06 -6.42
CA VAL A 14 0.85 1.80 -6.00
C VAL A 14 -0.13 2.06 -4.87
N PHE A 15 -1.37 1.59 -5.04
CA PHE A 15 -2.42 1.63 -4.04
C PHE A 15 -2.63 0.25 -3.44
N LEU A 16 -2.30 0.06 -2.17
CA LEU A 16 -2.54 -1.18 -1.43
C LEU A 16 -3.89 -1.15 -0.73
N ASN A 17 -4.88 -1.82 -1.30
CA ASN A 17 -6.21 -1.95 -0.72
C ASN A 17 -6.26 -3.09 0.31
N CYS A 18 -6.32 -2.73 1.58
CA CYS A 18 -6.36 -3.63 2.72
C CYS A 18 -7.80 -3.97 3.15
N SER A 19 -8.75 -4.03 2.21
CA SER A 19 -10.09 -4.54 2.50
C SER A 19 -10.02 -5.98 3.01
N LEU A 20 -10.94 -6.35 3.91
CA LEU A 20 -11.14 -7.73 4.32
C LEU A 20 -11.87 -8.58 3.26
N LYS A 21 -12.41 -7.94 2.21
CA LYS A 21 -13.27 -8.57 1.22
C LYS A 21 -12.48 -8.96 -0.04
N LYS A 22 -12.37 -10.26 -0.32
CA LYS A 22 -11.80 -10.78 -1.57
C LYS A 22 -12.55 -10.25 -2.79
N SER A 23 -11.83 -10.01 -3.88
CA SER A 23 -12.42 -9.67 -5.18
C SER A 23 -13.35 -10.80 -5.66
N PRO A 24 -14.43 -10.48 -6.39
CA PRO A 24 -14.85 -9.17 -6.89
C PRO A 24 -15.73 -8.37 -5.91
N ARG A 25 -15.81 -8.75 -4.63
CA ARG A 25 -16.72 -8.06 -3.69
C ARG A 25 -16.35 -6.58 -3.57
N GLN A 26 -17.38 -5.72 -3.52
CA GLN A 26 -17.19 -4.28 -3.40
C GLN A 26 -16.45 -3.90 -2.11
N SER A 27 -15.43 -3.06 -2.27
CA SER A 27 -14.67 -2.44 -1.19
C SER A 27 -14.96 -0.93 -1.20
N HIS A 28 -15.53 -0.39 -0.13
CA HIS A 28 -15.73 1.07 -0.01
C HIS A 28 -14.39 1.81 0.01
N THR A 29 -13.36 1.19 0.58
CA THR A 29 -11.98 1.69 0.51
C THR A 29 -11.50 1.81 -0.93
N ARG A 30 -11.84 0.84 -1.80
CA ARG A 30 -11.55 0.94 -3.24
C ARG A 30 -12.25 2.15 -3.86
N GLY A 31 -13.53 2.34 -3.56
CA GLY A 31 -14.30 3.47 -4.09
C GLY A 31 -13.70 4.82 -3.74
N LEU A 32 -13.21 5.01 -2.50
CA LEU A 32 -12.53 6.26 -2.13
C LEU A 32 -11.13 6.37 -2.77
N MET A 33 -10.40 5.25 -2.92
CA MET A 33 -9.13 5.24 -3.65
C MET A 33 -9.32 5.67 -5.10
N ASP A 34 -10.35 5.17 -5.78
CA ASP A 34 -10.60 5.45 -7.20
C ASP A 34 -10.73 6.96 -7.48
N VAL A 35 -11.28 7.75 -6.54
CA VAL A 35 -11.33 9.22 -6.65
C VAL A 35 -9.93 9.84 -6.73
N SER A 36 -9.00 9.39 -5.87
CA SER A 36 -7.62 9.88 -5.90
C SER A 36 -6.85 9.33 -7.09
N ILE A 37 -7.13 8.10 -7.50
CA ILE A 37 -6.49 7.44 -8.65
C ILE A 37 -6.85 8.19 -9.94
N GLU A 38 -8.13 8.54 -10.13
CA GLU A 38 -8.60 9.26 -11.31
C GLU A 38 -7.90 10.62 -11.47
N ILE A 39 -7.69 11.34 -10.36
CA ILE A 39 -6.95 12.60 -10.35
C ILE A 39 -5.48 12.37 -10.76
N MET A 40 -4.81 11.38 -10.14
CA MET A 40 -3.42 11.05 -10.45
C MET A 40 -3.23 10.66 -11.93
N GLN A 41 -4.13 9.83 -12.46
CA GLN A 41 -4.12 9.42 -13.86
C GLN A 41 -4.38 10.59 -14.81
N THR A 42 -5.30 11.49 -14.46
CA THR A 42 -5.57 12.71 -15.25
C THR A 42 -4.34 13.62 -15.37
N GLU A 43 -3.50 13.67 -14.33
CA GLU A 43 -2.23 14.41 -14.33
C GLU A 43 -1.04 13.60 -14.89
N GLY A 44 -1.27 12.38 -15.39
CA GLY A 44 -0.28 11.58 -16.12
C GLY A 44 0.51 10.54 -15.30
N VAL A 45 0.15 10.29 -14.04
CA VAL A 45 0.78 9.27 -13.18
C VAL A 45 0.31 7.87 -13.59
N GLU A 46 1.23 6.90 -13.71
CA GLU A 46 0.89 5.48 -13.86
C GLU A 46 0.44 4.92 -12.51
N VAL A 47 -0.74 4.29 -12.45
CA VAL A 47 -1.31 3.81 -11.18
C VAL A 47 -1.65 2.34 -11.24
N GLU A 48 -1.15 1.59 -10.25
CA GLU A 48 -1.50 0.19 -10.01
C GLU A 48 -2.23 0.03 -8.67
N VAL A 49 -3.21 -0.88 -8.62
CA VAL A 49 -3.97 -1.18 -7.40
C VAL A 49 -3.85 -2.66 -7.06
N ILE A 50 -3.29 -2.96 -5.90
CA ILE A 50 -3.18 -4.32 -5.37
C ILE A 50 -4.18 -4.46 -4.23
N ARG A 51 -5.03 -5.48 -4.28
CA ARG A 51 -5.89 -5.83 -3.14
C ARG A 51 -5.22 -6.93 -2.34
N ALA A 52 -4.67 -6.57 -1.19
CA ALA A 52 -3.81 -7.46 -0.40
C ALA A 52 -4.46 -8.81 -0.03
N VAL A 53 -5.78 -8.84 0.15
CA VAL A 53 -6.51 -10.07 0.53
C VAL A 53 -6.72 -11.04 -0.64
N ASP A 54 -6.41 -10.62 -1.87
CA ASP A 54 -6.44 -11.48 -3.05
C ASP A 54 -5.12 -12.26 -3.25
N HIS A 55 -4.09 -11.96 -2.46
CA HIS A 55 -2.77 -12.59 -2.51
C HIS A 55 -2.45 -13.35 -1.22
N GLU A 56 -1.66 -14.41 -1.35
CA GLU A 56 -1.10 -15.15 -0.23
C GLU A 56 0.09 -14.38 0.35
N ILE A 57 -0.23 -13.58 1.36
CA ILE A 57 0.73 -12.83 2.15
C ILE A 57 0.77 -13.48 3.54
N PRO A 58 1.74 -14.33 3.87
CA PRO A 58 1.85 -14.92 5.18
C PRO A 58 2.20 -13.90 6.27
N HIS A 59 1.96 -14.25 7.53
CA HIS A 59 2.46 -13.49 8.67
C HIS A 59 3.97 -13.67 8.83
N GLY A 60 4.67 -12.63 9.27
CA GLY A 60 6.09 -12.70 9.60
C GLY A 60 6.86 -11.46 9.18
N VAL A 61 8.12 -11.36 9.62
CA VAL A 61 8.98 -10.20 9.42
C VAL A 61 10.27 -10.54 8.67
N GLN A 62 10.27 -11.61 7.87
CA GLN A 62 11.38 -11.97 6.97
C GLN A 62 11.04 -11.64 5.51
N PRO A 63 12.01 -11.22 4.67
CA PRO A 63 11.74 -10.81 3.29
C PRO A 63 10.96 -11.82 2.45
N ASN A 64 11.25 -13.11 2.65
CA ASN A 64 10.58 -14.21 1.99
C ASN A 64 10.28 -15.31 3.03
N MET A 65 9.00 -15.58 3.29
CA MET A 65 8.60 -16.60 4.26
C MET A 65 8.72 -18.03 3.73
N THR A 66 8.91 -18.25 2.42
CA THR A 66 9.20 -19.61 1.93
C THR A 66 10.55 -20.12 2.41
N GLU A 67 11.52 -19.21 2.60
CA GLU A 67 12.80 -19.50 3.25
C GLU A 67 12.66 -19.79 4.75
N GLN A 68 11.49 -19.49 5.32
CA GLN A 68 11.12 -19.76 6.71
C GLN A 68 10.19 -20.96 6.83
N GLY A 69 10.04 -21.75 5.77
CA GLY A 69 9.28 -23.01 5.77
C GLY A 69 7.79 -22.88 5.46
N LEU A 70 7.33 -21.75 4.92
CA LEU A 70 5.97 -21.63 4.38
C LEU A 70 5.92 -22.07 2.91
N ASP A 71 4.80 -22.68 2.51
CA ASP A 71 4.67 -23.23 1.16
C ASP A 71 4.57 -22.14 0.06
N LEU A 72 4.01 -20.99 0.40
CA LEU A 72 3.78 -19.88 -0.54
C LEU A 72 3.95 -18.52 0.16
N ASP A 73 4.64 -17.61 -0.53
CA ASP A 73 4.73 -16.20 -0.16
C ASP A 73 4.76 -15.37 -1.46
N GLU A 74 3.67 -14.66 -1.76
CA GLU A 74 3.61 -13.74 -2.91
C GLU A 74 4.26 -12.38 -2.58
N TRP A 75 4.62 -12.13 -1.32
CA TRP A 75 5.16 -10.85 -0.88
C TRP A 75 6.41 -10.40 -1.64
N PRO A 76 7.43 -11.23 -1.95
CA PRO A 76 8.60 -10.77 -2.68
C PRO A 76 8.26 -10.15 -4.04
N SER A 77 7.29 -10.73 -4.77
CA SER A 77 6.83 -10.20 -6.05
C SER A 77 6.06 -8.90 -5.88
N LEU A 78 5.12 -8.85 -4.93
CA LEU A 78 4.35 -7.63 -4.63
C LEU A 78 5.26 -6.49 -4.15
N PHE A 79 6.26 -6.83 -3.33
CA PHE A 79 7.22 -5.86 -2.82
C PHE A 79 8.06 -5.25 -3.93
N LYS A 80 8.43 -6.03 -4.96
CA LYS A 80 9.11 -5.49 -6.13
C LYS A 80 8.26 -4.41 -6.81
N THR A 81 6.98 -4.69 -7.07
CA THR A 81 6.05 -3.69 -7.63
C THR A 81 5.93 -2.44 -6.75
N ILE A 82 5.82 -2.62 -5.43
CA ILE A 82 5.77 -1.50 -4.47
C ILE A 82 7.08 -0.69 -4.49
N LEU A 83 8.23 -1.36 -4.57
CA LEU A 83 9.53 -0.73 -4.56
C LEU A 83 9.86 -0.03 -5.88
N ASP A 84 9.33 -0.51 -7.01
CA ASP A 84 9.47 0.14 -8.30
C ASP A 84 8.61 1.43 -8.42
N ALA A 85 7.67 1.64 -7.49
CA ALA A 85 6.82 2.83 -7.44
C ALA A 85 7.47 4.00 -6.67
N ASP A 86 7.14 5.23 -7.08
CA ASP A 86 7.54 6.46 -6.39
C ASP A 86 6.63 6.78 -5.21
N ILE A 87 5.35 6.41 -5.34
CA ILE A 87 4.28 6.72 -4.38
C ILE A 87 3.64 5.41 -3.92
N LEU A 88 3.55 5.20 -2.61
CA LEU A 88 2.77 4.12 -2.01
C LEU A 88 1.61 4.70 -1.21
N VAL A 89 0.38 4.32 -1.55
CA VAL A 89 -0.83 4.70 -0.79
C VAL A 89 -1.45 3.45 -0.16
N ILE A 90 -1.48 3.41 1.18
CA ILE A 90 -2.15 2.32 1.91
C ILE A 90 -3.60 2.71 2.18
N GLY A 91 -4.55 1.91 1.68
CA GLY A 91 -5.97 2.04 1.97
C GLY A 91 -6.43 1.00 2.97
N THR A 92 -7.11 1.42 4.05
CA THR A 92 -7.70 0.48 5.01
C THR A 92 -9.15 0.83 5.35
N PRO A 93 -10.04 -0.17 5.55
CA PRO A 93 -11.25 0.05 6.31
C PRO A 93 -10.93 0.19 7.81
N ILE A 94 -11.81 0.86 8.54
CA ILE A 94 -11.79 0.95 10.00
C ILE A 94 -12.64 -0.17 10.61
N TRP A 95 -12.09 -0.83 11.63
CA TRP A 95 -12.82 -1.75 12.51
C TRP A 95 -12.43 -1.47 13.95
N LEU A 96 -13.41 -1.19 14.82
CA LEU A 96 -13.20 -0.92 16.25
C LEU A 96 -12.20 0.23 16.52
N GLY A 97 -12.25 1.30 15.71
CA GLY A 97 -11.34 2.45 15.81
C GLY A 97 -9.91 2.19 15.28
N GLU A 98 -9.66 1.00 14.75
CA GLU A 98 -8.36 0.53 14.28
C GLU A 98 -8.35 0.21 12.78
N ARG A 99 -7.14 0.14 12.23
CA ARG A 99 -6.92 -0.35 10.86
C ARG A 99 -7.30 -1.82 10.78
N SER A 100 -7.58 -2.29 9.56
CA SER A 100 -7.83 -3.71 9.31
C SER A 100 -6.64 -4.60 9.68
N SER A 101 -6.91 -5.86 10.03
CA SER A 101 -5.88 -6.87 10.24
C SER A 101 -5.02 -7.09 8.98
N VAL A 102 -5.61 -6.97 7.79
CA VAL A 102 -4.88 -7.02 6.52
C VAL A 102 -3.88 -5.87 6.41
N CYS A 103 -4.25 -4.65 6.82
CA CYS A 103 -3.33 -3.51 6.84
C CYS A 103 -2.20 -3.70 7.84
N SER A 104 -2.48 -4.25 9.03
CA SER A 104 -1.43 -4.59 10.00
C SER A 104 -0.44 -5.60 9.43
N LYS A 105 -0.92 -6.66 8.79
CA LYS A 105 -0.07 -7.64 8.12
C LYS A 105 0.78 -7.00 7.02
N VAL A 106 0.19 -6.18 6.15
CA VAL A 106 0.95 -5.45 5.12
C VAL A 106 2.06 -4.58 5.72
N ILE A 107 1.80 -3.89 6.83
CA ILE A 107 2.84 -3.09 7.52
C ILE A 107 3.96 -3.96 8.08
N GLU A 108 3.64 -5.11 8.69
CA GLU A 108 4.66 -6.06 9.17
C GLU A 108 5.54 -6.57 8.01
N ARG A 109 4.93 -6.83 6.85
CA ARG A 109 5.63 -7.30 5.65
C ARG A 109 6.45 -6.19 4.97
N LEU A 110 6.01 -4.94 5.02
CA LEU A 110 6.87 -3.80 4.66
C LEU A 110 8.06 -3.73 5.61
N TYR A 111 7.82 -3.78 6.92
CA TYR A 111 8.90 -3.75 7.91
C TYR A 111 9.91 -4.90 7.74
N ALA A 112 9.49 -6.06 7.23
CA ALA A 112 10.38 -7.19 6.90
C ALA A 112 11.53 -6.81 5.94
N MET A 113 11.38 -5.75 5.14
CA MET A 113 12.38 -5.31 4.17
C MET A 113 13.25 -4.14 4.71
N SER A 114 13.01 -3.68 5.94
CA SER A 114 13.62 -2.46 6.52
C SER A 114 15.14 -2.51 6.66
N ALA A 115 15.74 -3.70 6.74
CA ALA A 115 17.20 -3.86 6.80
C ALA A 115 17.89 -3.67 5.43
N GLN A 116 17.13 -3.69 4.33
CA GLN A 116 17.69 -3.53 2.99
C GLN A 116 18.12 -2.09 2.73
N LYS A 117 19.13 -1.93 1.89
CA LYS A 117 19.69 -0.65 1.51
C LYS A 117 19.71 -0.46 0.01
N ASN A 118 19.54 0.78 -0.44
CA ASN A 118 19.78 1.16 -1.82
C ASN A 118 21.29 1.29 -2.10
N GLU A 119 21.67 1.55 -3.36
CA GLU A 119 23.06 1.71 -3.79
C GLU A 119 23.80 2.87 -3.10
N LYS A 120 23.05 3.83 -2.52
CA LYS A 120 23.59 4.96 -1.75
C LYS A 120 23.80 4.62 -0.27
N GLY A 121 23.53 3.38 0.14
CA GLY A 121 23.64 2.93 1.53
C GLY A 121 22.53 3.43 2.46
N GLN A 122 21.47 4.04 1.93
CA GLN A 122 20.27 4.47 2.67
C GLN A 122 19.28 3.30 2.76
N TYR A 123 18.34 3.35 3.71
CA TYR A 123 17.26 2.35 3.75
C TYR A 123 16.49 2.32 2.43
N ILE A 124 16.04 1.12 2.05
CA ILE A 124 15.50 0.83 0.72
C ILE A 124 14.32 1.75 0.30
N TYR A 125 13.61 2.33 1.26
CA TYR A 125 12.47 3.24 1.04
C TYR A 125 12.82 4.70 0.78
N TYR A 126 14.09 5.10 0.94
CA TYR A 126 14.48 6.51 0.77
C TYR A 126 14.16 7.02 -0.63
N GLY A 127 13.64 8.26 -0.70
CA GLY A 127 13.26 8.92 -1.95
C GLY A 127 11.83 8.63 -2.42
N LYS A 128 11.04 7.91 -1.62
CA LYS A 128 9.63 7.57 -1.92
C LYS A 128 8.67 8.41 -1.10
N VAL A 129 7.40 8.44 -1.52
CA VAL A 129 6.30 9.12 -0.84
C VAL A 129 5.28 8.12 -0.30
N GLY A 130 4.91 8.27 0.97
CA GLY A 130 3.86 7.47 1.61
C GLY A 130 2.55 8.25 1.78
N GLY A 131 1.42 7.64 1.41
CA GLY A 131 0.08 8.17 1.59
C GLY A 131 -0.84 7.18 2.30
N VAL A 132 -1.97 7.67 2.83
CA VAL A 132 -2.97 6.83 3.50
C VAL A 132 -4.38 7.25 3.11
N ILE A 133 -5.22 6.26 2.82
CA ILE A 133 -6.67 6.42 2.64
C ILE A 133 -7.37 5.55 3.68
N VAL A 134 -8.34 6.13 4.37
CA VAL A 134 -9.08 5.42 5.42
C VAL A 134 -10.56 5.60 5.18
N THR A 135 -11.30 4.49 5.25
CA THR A 135 -12.76 4.49 5.17
C THR A 135 -13.36 3.79 6.38
N GLY A 136 -14.40 4.35 6.97
CA GLY A 136 -15.15 3.70 8.06
C GLY A 136 -16.55 4.29 8.16
N ASN A 137 -17.44 3.59 8.87
CA ASN A 137 -18.79 4.11 9.09
C ASN A 137 -18.81 5.25 10.11
N GLU A 138 -17.91 5.21 11.10
CA GLU A 138 -17.92 6.11 12.25
C GLU A 138 -16.52 6.73 12.47
N ASP A 139 -15.85 6.36 13.57
CA ASP A 139 -14.63 7.02 14.05
C ASP A 139 -13.38 6.13 13.96
N GLY A 140 -12.20 6.75 13.94
CA GLY A 140 -10.89 6.07 13.95
C GLY A 140 -9.91 6.58 12.89
N VAL A 141 -10.33 7.48 11.99
CA VAL A 141 -9.52 7.92 10.83
C VAL A 141 -8.16 8.49 11.24
N LYS A 142 -8.13 9.37 12.24
CA LYS A 142 -6.88 10.00 12.72
C LYS A 142 -5.97 8.98 13.41
N ASN A 143 -6.55 8.05 14.18
CA ASN A 143 -5.79 7.00 14.86
C ASN A 143 -5.12 6.06 13.83
N CYS A 144 -5.89 5.61 12.84
CA CYS A 144 -5.39 4.81 11.72
C CYS A 144 -4.30 5.55 10.95
N ALA A 145 -4.58 6.79 10.52
CA ALA A 145 -3.64 7.60 9.74
C ALA A 145 -2.32 7.81 10.48
N LYS A 146 -2.37 8.19 11.76
CA LYS A 146 -1.18 8.35 12.62
C LYS A 146 -0.31 7.10 12.60
N SER A 147 -0.90 5.94 12.89
CA SER A 147 -0.13 4.70 12.98
C SER A 147 0.44 4.24 11.64
N ILE A 148 -0.29 4.43 10.55
CA ILE A 148 0.14 4.01 9.21
C ILE A 148 1.24 4.95 8.71
N GLN A 149 1.06 6.27 8.83
CA GLN A 149 2.07 7.23 8.41
C GLN A 149 3.36 7.09 9.20
N TYR A 150 3.29 6.84 10.52
CA TYR A 150 4.46 6.55 11.32
C TYR A 150 5.21 5.30 10.86
N ALA A 151 4.48 4.25 10.46
CA ALA A 151 5.08 3.01 9.96
C ALA A 151 5.69 3.13 8.55
N LEU A 152 5.39 4.21 7.82
CA LEU A 152 5.95 4.53 6.50
C LEU A 152 7.14 5.50 6.56
N GLN A 153 7.63 5.86 7.76
CA GLN A 153 8.82 6.69 7.96
C GLN A 153 10.11 5.86 8.08
#